data_AF-A0A2M6P0F0-F1
#
_entry.id   AF-A0A2M6P0F0-F1
#
_cell.length_a   1.000
_cell.length_b   1.000
_cell.length_c   1.000
_cell.angle_alpha   90.00
_cell.angle_beta   90.00
_cell.angle_gamma   90.00
#
_symmetry.space_group_name_H-M   'P 1'
#
loop_
_entity.id
_entity.type
_entity.pdbx_description
1 polymer ?
#
loop_
_entity_poly.entity_id
_entity_poly.type
_entity_poly.pdbx_seq_one_letter_code
_entity_poly.pdbx_strand_id
1 'polypeptide(L)' 'STLTLGVQYSFHQDKLLDIQCKQKLDGHLTAAAGMPLGITVIIQASTEKPSFVSSDTDVQDLAAAFGGQVVG' A
#
# COMPACT_ATOMS: atom_id res chain seq x y z
N SER A 1 0.50 2.55 -23.87
CA SER A 1 1.66 2.67 -22.96
C SER A 1 1.28 2.21 -21.57
N THR A 2 2.24 1.81 -20.73
CA THR A 2 1.93 1.27 -19.38
C THR A 2 2.71 2.03 -18.31
N LEU A 3 2.01 2.47 -17.25
CA LEU A 3 2.60 3.12 -16.08
C LEU A 3 2.63 2.13 -14.91
N THR A 4 3.80 1.98 -14.29
CA THR A 4 3.98 1.09 -13.13
C THR A 4 3.94 1.89 -11.83
N LEU A 5 3.04 1.51 -10.92
CA LEU A 5 2.90 2.08 -9.58
C LEU A 5 3.43 1.09 -8.53
N GLY A 6 4.37 1.53 -7.71
CA GLY A 6 4.84 0.78 -6.55
C GLY A 6 3.96 1.06 -5.32
N VAL A 7 3.46 0.01 -4.68
CA VAL A 7 2.73 0.11 -3.40
C VAL A 7 3.38 -0.76 -2.33
N GLN A 8 3.27 -0.37 -1.07
CA GLN A 8 3.93 -1.09 0.03
C GLN A 8 3.18 -2.34 0.47
N TYR A 9 1.88 -2.43 0.22
CA TYR A 9 1.03 -3.50 0.75
C TYR A 9 0.13 -4.11 -0.33
N SER A 10 -0.13 -5.41 -0.22
CA SER A 10 -1.01 -6.16 -1.13
C SER A 10 -2.44 -5.59 -1.17
N PHE A 11 -3.00 -5.18 -0.04
CA PHE A 11 -4.36 -4.62 -0.02
C PHE A 11 -4.47 -3.30 -0.80
N HIS A 12 -3.39 -2.51 -0.91
CA HIS A 12 -3.36 -1.33 -1.78
C HIS A 12 -3.32 -1.73 -3.25
N GLN A 13 -2.56 -2.77 -3.57
CA GLN A 13 -2.55 -3.34 -4.92
C GLN A 13 -3.94 -3.82 -5.31
N ASP A 14 -4.59 -4.61 -4.44
CA ASP A 14 -5.94 -5.14 -4.68
C ASP A 14 -6.95 -4.01 -4.87
N LYS A 15 -6.89 -2.97 -4.04
CA LYS A 15 -7.79 -1.81 -4.14
C LYS A 15 -7.59 -1.01 -5.42
N LEU A 16 -6.35 -0.87 -5.89
CA LEU A 16 -6.04 -0.13 -7.12
C LEU A 16 -6.32 -0.96 -8.37
N LEU A 17 -6.24 -2.28 -8.28
CA LEU A 17 -6.56 -3.22 -9.35
C LEU A 17 -8.04 -3.62 -9.41
N ASP A 18 -8.84 -3.22 -8.41
CA ASP A 18 -10.30 -3.34 -8.48
C ASP A 18 -10.83 -2.72 -9.77
N ILE A 19 -11.80 -3.37 -10.39
CA ILE A 19 -12.29 -3.04 -11.74
C ILE A 19 -12.71 -1.58 -11.83
N GLN A 20 -13.40 -1.05 -10.81
CA GLN A 20 -13.88 0.32 -10.82
C GLN A 20 -12.74 1.31 -10.62
N CYS A 21 -11.81 1.01 -9.70
CA CYS A 21 -10.66 1.87 -9.44
C CYS A 21 -9.71 1.93 -10.64
N LYS A 22 -9.39 0.78 -11.23
CA LYS A 22 -8.51 0.67 -12.38
C LYS A 22 -9.06 1.43 -13.59
N GLN A 23 -10.35 1.26 -13.91
CA GLN A 23 -10.98 1.95 -15.04
C GLN A 23 -10.93 3.48 -14.87
N LYS A 24 -11.22 3.98 -13.67
CA LYS A 24 -11.14 5.42 -13.38
C LYS A 24 -9.73 5.94 -13.54
N LEU A 25 -8.74 5.24 -12.98
CA LEU A 25 -7.35 5.66 -13.06
C LEU A 25 -6.81 5.61 -14.49
N ASP A 26 -7.07 4.54 -15.25
CA ASP A 26 -6.71 4.44 -16.67
C ASP A 26 -7.32 5.59 -17.49
N GLY A 27 -8.59 5.93 -17.22
CA GLY A 27 -9.28 7.05 -17.86
C GLY A 27 -8.67 8.42 -17.54
N HIS A 28 -8.39 8.69 -16.26
CA HIS A 28 -7.75 9.94 -15.84
C HIS A 28 -6.33 10.07 -16.37
N LEU A 29 -5.54 8.99 -16.36
CA LEU A 29 -4.19 9.01 -16.92
C LEU A 29 -4.20 9.20 -18.44
N THR A 30 -5.12 8.55 -19.12
CA THR A 30 -5.28 8.71 -20.58
C THR A 30 -5.66 10.15 -20.93
N ALA A 31 -6.58 10.76 -20.16
CA ALA A 31 -6.95 12.15 -20.32
C ALA A 31 -5.78 13.12 -20.02
N ALA A 32 -5.02 12.86 -18.96
CA ALA A 32 -3.89 13.71 -18.57
C ALA A 32 -2.70 13.63 -19.54
N ALA A 33 -2.41 12.43 -20.05
CA ALA A 33 -1.29 12.20 -20.95
C ALA A 33 -1.62 12.39 -22.44
N GLY A 34 -2.91 12.51 -22.78
CA GLY A 34 -3.38 12.62 -24.16
C GLY A 34 -3.18 11.35 -25.00
N MET A 35 -2.88 10.22 -24.36
CA MET A 35 -2.60 8.94 -25.02
C MET A 35 -3.09 7.77 -24.15
N PRO A 36 -3.48 6.62 -24.74
CA PRO A 36 -3.96 5.48 -23.97
C PRO A 36 -2.86 4.92 -23.04
N LEU A 37 -3.11 5.05 -21.74
CA LEU A 37 -2.25 4.59 -20.67
C LEU A 37 -2.99 3.59 -19.78
N GLY A 38 -2.37 2.41 -19.63
CA GLY A 38 -2.80 1.40 -18.68
C GLY A 38 -1.92 1.40 -17.45
N ILE A 39 -2.48 1.00 -16.31
CA ILE A 39 -1.77 0.93 -15.04
C ILE A 39 -1.42 -0.51 -14.68
N THR A 40 -0.20 -0.69 -14.18
CA THR A 40 0.23 -1.90 -13.47
C THR A 40 0.66 -1.52 -12.06
N VAL A 41 0.19 -2.27 -11.07
CA VAL A 41 0.55 -2.02 -9.67
C VAL A 41 1.41 -3.18 -9.17
N ILE A 42 2.59 -2.86 -8.64
CA ILE A 42 3.53 -3.83 -8.07
C ILE A 42 3.71 -3.57 -6.59
N ILE A 43 3.90 -4.63 -5.81
CA ILE A 43 4.29 -4.49 -4.41
C ILE A 43 5.78 -4.14 -4.39
N GLN A 44 6.10 -2.93 -4.00
CA GLN A 44 7.47 -2.48 -3.78
C GLN A 44 7.78 -2.74 -2.31
N ALA A 45 8.59 -3.77 -2.05
CA ALA A 45 9.05 -4.07 -0.69
C ALA A 45 9.76 -2.83 -0.13
N SER A 46 9.17 -2.21 0.89
CA SER A 46 9.83 -1.14 1.63
C SER A 46 11.03 -1.73 2.34
N THR A 47 12.23 -1.27 1.97
CA THR A 47 13.46 -1.50 2.75
C THR A 47 13.45 -0.71 4.06
N GLU A 48 12.48 0.19 4.25
CA GLU A 48 12.31 0.97 5.48
C GLU A 48 11.33 0.25 6.42
N LYS A 49 11.85 -0.12 7.60
CA LYS A 49 11.03 -0.59 8.71
C LYS A 49 9.91 0.40 8.97
N PRO A 50 8.67 -0.07 9.21
CA PRO A 50 7.59 0.83 9.59
C PRO A 50 7.96 1.60 10.86
N SER A 51 7.80 2.93 10.86
CA SER A 51 8.11 3.76 12.03
C SER A 51 7.23 3.44 13.24
N PHE A 52 6.12 2.73 13.06
CA PHE A 52 5.21 2.33 14.14
C PHE A 52 5.78 1.24 15.06
N VAL A 53 6.84 0.52 14.65
CA VAL A 53 7.35 -0.63 15.42
C VAL A 53 8.27 -0.20 16.58
N SER A 54 8.72 1.07 16.59
CA SER A 54 9.88 1.42 17.41
C SER A 54 9.57 2.02 18.79
N SER A 55 8.35 2.44 19.08
CA SER A 55 8.10 3.20 20.32
C SER A 55 6.62 3.39 20.69
N ASP A 56 5.75 2.41 20.42
CA ASP A 56 4.39 2.44 20.96
C ASP A 56 4.38 1.73 22.32
N THR A 57 4.88 2.43 23.34
CA THR A 57 4.96 1.96 24.73
C THR A 57 3.60 1.50 25.22
N ASP A 58 2.53 2.16 24.78
CA ASP A 58 1.14 1.85 25.14
C ASP A 58 0.74 0.44 24.67
N VAL A 59 1.22 0.00 23.50
CA VAL A 59 0.92 -1.34 22.97
C VAL A 59 1.73 -2.42 23.70
N GLN A 60 2.97 -2.10 24.09
CA GLN A 60 3.79 -3.00 24.91
C GLN A 60 3.20 -3.16 26.32
N ASP A 61 2.77 -2.07 26.93
CA ASP A 61 2.17 -2.06 28.27
C ASP A 61 0.82 -2.80 28.28
N LEU A 62 0.02 -2.65 27.22
CA LEU A 62 -1.22 -3.41 27.07
C LEU A 62 -0.94 -4.91 26.91
N ALA A 63 0.02 -5.30 26.05
CA ALA A 63 0.39 -6.71 25.88
C ALA A 63 0.89 -7.31 27.20
N ALA A 64 1.73 -6.57 27.94
CA ALA A 64 2.24 -6.99 29.24
C ALA A 64 1.13 -7.14 30.30
N ALA A 65 0.16 -6.23 30.33
CA ALA A 65 -0.99 -6.31 31.23
C ALA A 65 -1.85 -7.58 31.01
N PHE A 66 -1.86 -8.11 29.78
CA PHE A 66 -2.52 -9.38 29.43
C PHE A 66 -1.57 -10.58 29.42
N GLY A 67 -0.33 -10.44 29.89
CA GLY A 67 0.67 -11.52 29.97
C GLY A 67 1.26 -11.94 28.62
N GLY A 68 1.10 -11.12 27.59
CA GLY A 68 1.67 -11.32 26.26
C GLY A 68 2.90 -10.45 26.00
N GLN A 69 3.58 -10.70 24.88
CA GLN A 69 4.67 -9.88 24.37
C GLN A 69 4.41 -9.57 22.89
N VAL A 70 4.64 -8.32 22.49
CA VAL A 70 4.58 -7.92 21.08
C VAL A 70 5.79 -8.52 20.35
N VAL A 71 5.53 -9.41 19.39
CA VAL A 71 6.57 -9.98 18.51
C VAL A 71 6.52 -9.21 17.19
N GLY A 72 7.60 -8.50 16.87
CA GLY A 72 7.78 -7.76 15.61
C GLY A 72 8.83 -8.41 14.73
#